data_AF-E5VL36-F1
#
_entry.id   AF-E5VL36-F1
#
_cell.length_a   1.000
_cell.length_b   1.000
_cell.length_c   1.000
_cell.angle_alpha   90.00
_cell.angle_beta   90.00
_cell.angle_gamma   90.00
#
_symmetry.space_group_name_H-M   'P 1'
#
loop_
_entity.id
_entity.type
_entity.pdbx_description
1 polymer ?
#
loop_
_entity_poly.entity_id
_entity_poly.type
_entity_poly.pdbx_seq_one_letter_code
_entity_poly.pdbx_strand_id
1 'polypeptide(L)'
;METSFKDVLKKIQEREQKRSQSMVDERRKGDGQFYRGTLRSGQSLESDASVVVVGDVNPGASVCAKGNVVVLGCAKGYLSAGCDGDDHAFVAALDMQPMQIRIGKHIARSADGEPEKKKKLFGRSKNNDNQPMEAQIAFVEDENIYIEPISKALLNEIIV
;
A
#
# COMPACT_ATOMS: atom_id res chain seq x y z
N MET A 1 38.45 -31.74 22.96
CA MET A 1 39.00 -31.10 21.74
C MET A 1 37.81 -30.85 20.84
N GLU A 2 37.21 -29.65 20.90
CA GLU A 2 36.09 -29.31 20.01
C GLU A 2 36.61 -29.21 18.57
N THR A 3 35.91 -29.84 17.63
CA THR A 3 36.36 -30.00 16.26
C THR A 3 36.10 -28.75 15.44
N SER A 4 37.05 -28.40 14.57
CA SER A 4 37.00 -27.32 13.55
C SER A 4 35.65 -27.25 12.78
N PHE A 5 34.96 -28.38 12.64
CA PHE A 5 33.65 -28.46 12.00
C PHE A 5 32.52 -27.77 12.78
N LYS A 6 32.53 -27.82 14.12
CA LYS A 6 31.53 -27.14 14.97
C LYS A 6 31.66 -25.62 14.87
N ASP A 7 32.90 -25.11 14.79
CA ASP A 7 33.16 -23.68 14.62
C ASP A 7 32.70 -23.16 13.27
N VAL A 8 32.82 -23.98 12.21
CA VAL A 8 32.31 -23.65 10.88
C VAL A 8 30.79 -23.58 10.88
N LEU A 9 30.10 -24.55 11.49
CA LEU A 9 28.63 -24.53 11.60
C LEU A 9 28.12 -23.32 12.38
N LYS A 10 28.80 -22.96 13.47
CA LYS A 10 28.47 -21.78 14.28
C LYS A 10 28.64 -20.49 13.48
N LYS A 11 29.72 -20.36 12.70
CA LYS A 11 29.94 -19.19 11.82
C LYS A 11 28.90 -19.08 10.70
N ILE A 12 28.44 -20.21 10.17
CA ILE A 12 27.36 -20.22 9.17
C ILE A 12 26.05 -19.75 9.81
N GLN A 13 25.69 -20.28 10.98
CA GLN A 13 24.50 -19.84 11.72
C GLN A 13 24.56 -18.35 12.13
N GLU A 14 25.71 -17.87 12.58
CA GLU A 14 25.90 -16.45 12.94
C GLU A 14 25.81 -15.52 11.72
N ARG A 15 26.26 -15.97 10.53
CA ARG A 15 26.11 -15.22 9.27
C ARG A 15 24.67 -15.20 8.78
N GLU A 16 23.99 -16.34 8.86
CA GLU A 16 22.56 -16.45 8.54
C GLU A 16 21.73 -15.55 9.47
N GLN A 17 21.98 -15.62 10.79
CA GLN A 17 21.33 -14.74 11.76
C GLN A 17 21.64 -13.26 11.50
N LYS A 18 22.91 -12.88 11.29
CA LYS A 18 23.26 -11.48 10.95
C LYS A 18 22.57 -11.01 9.67
N ARG A 19 22.46 -11.87 8.66
CA ARG A 19 21.80 -11.55 7.38
C ARG A 19 20.29 -11.38 7.55
N SER A 20 19.64 -12.25 8.33
CA SER A 20 18.23 -12.10 8.68
C SER A 20 17.99 -10.85 9.54
N GLN A 21 18.89 -10.54 10.48
CA GLN A 21 18.78 -9.36 11.33
C GLN A 21 19.01 -8.05 10.56
N SER A 22 19.98 -8.02 9.63
CA SER A 22 20.20 -6.85 8.77
C SER A 22 19.01 -6.62 7.83
N MET A 23 18.40 -7.67 7.29
CA MET A 23 17.17 -7.57 6.49
C MET A 23 15.99 -7.05 7.30
N VAL A 24 15.88 -7.42 8.59
CA VAL A 24 14.83 -6.91 9.48
C VAL A 24 15.08 -5.45 9.87
N ASP A 25 16.33 -5.05 10.11
CA ASP A 25 16.66 -3.67 10.48
C ASP A 25 16.63 -2.68 9.29
N GLU A 26 16.93 -3.13 8.07
CA GLU A 26 16.68 -2.37 6.83
C GLU A 26 15.17 -2.14 6.62
N ARG A 27 14.34 -3.16 6.90
CA ARG A 27 12.86 -3.04 6.89
C ARG A 27 12.30 -2.14 8.01
N ARG A 28 13.07 -1.86 9.06
CA ARG A 28 12.65 -1.05 10.22
C ARG A 28 13.00 0.43 10.10
N LYS A 29 13.84 0.84 9.15
CA LYS A 29 14.26 2.24 9.03
C LYS A 29 13.19 3.06 8.30
N GLY A 30 12.08 3.33 8.99
CA GLY A 30 10.97 4.12 8.46
C GLY A 30 9.64 3.74 9.10
N ASP A 31 9.51 3.91 10.42
CA ASP A 31 8.26 3.69 11.15
C ASP A 31 7.12 4.44 10.45
N GLY A 32 6.13 3.69 9.96
CA GLY A 32 4.99 4.28 9.26
C GLY A 32 4.22 5.23 10.17
N GLN A 33 3.75 6.35 9.63
CA GLN A 33 3.00 7.34 10.37
C GLN A 33 1.50 7.03 10.34
N PHE A 34 0.80 7.26 11.45
CA PHE A 34 -0.65 7.18 11.51
C PHE A 34 -1.26 8.56 11.50
N TYR A 35 -2.10 8.84 10.50
CA TYR A 35 -2.99 9.99 10.49
C TYR A 35 -4.39 9.53 10.92
N ARG A 36 -4.99 10.18 11.91
CA ARG A 36 -6.37 9.87 12.37
C ARG A 36 -7.29 11.00 11.96
N GLY A 37 -8.23 10.68 11.07
CA GLY A 37 -9.20 11.63 10.55
C GLY A 37 -9.42 11.52 9.06
N THR A 38 -10.38 12.30 8.57
CA THR A 38 -10.72 12.37 7.15
C THR A 38 -10.01 13.54 6.50
N LEU A 39 -9.23 13.26 5.45
CA LEU A 39 -8.66 14.29 4.60
C LEU A 39 -9.73 14.82 3.63
N ARG A 40 -9.91 16.14 3.62
CA ARG A 40 -10.92 16.86 2.84
C ARG A 40 -10.29 17.65 1.70
N SER A 41 -11.10 18.09 0.76
CA SER A 41 -10.65 18.85 -0.41
C SER A 41 -9.71 20.00 -0.03
N GLY A 42 -8.58 20.10 -0.72
CA GLY A 42 -7.51 21.07 -0.47
C GLY A 42 -6.53 20.69 0.63
N GLN A 43 -6.76 19.61 1.39
CA GLN A 43 -5.81 19.12 2.39
C GLN A 43 -4.78 18.19 1.75
N SER A 44 -3.52 18.33 2.16
CA SER A 44 -2.42 17.45 1.76
C SER A 44 -1.77 16.82 2.99
N LEU A 45 -1.46 15.53 2.90
CA LEU A 45 -0.67 14.79 3.87
C LEU A 45 0.59 14.27 3.18
N GLU A 46 1.76 14.68 3.67
CA GLU A 46 3.06 14.29 3.14
C GLU A 46 3.87 13.57 4.21
N SER A 47 4.52 12.47 3.84
CA SER A 47 5.31 11.64 4.76
C SER A 47 6.58 11.13 4.09
N ASP A 48 7.71 11.28 4.80
CA ASP A 48 9.00 10.67 4.42
C ASP A 48 9.06 9.16 4.69
N ALA A 49 8.03 8.60 5.34
CA ALA A 49 7.85 7.16 5.58
C ALA A 49 6.52 6.67 4.98
N SER A 50 6.19 5.38 5.17
CA SER A 50 4.84 4.89 4.87
C SER A 50 3.78 5.60 5.71
N VAL A 51 2.54 5.70 5.24
CA VAL A 51 1.45 6.35 5.96
C VAL A 51 0.20 5.49 6.03
N VAL A 52 -0.42 5.46 7.20
CA VAL A 52 -1.73 4.85 7.44
C VAL A 52 -2.73 5.95 7.80
N VAL A 53 -3.72 6.14 6.95
CA VAL A 53 -4.86 7.03 7.17
C VAL A 53 -5.98 6.22 7.83
N VAL A 54 -6.28 6.53 9.09
CA VAL A 54 -7.43 6.00 9.83
C VAL A 54 -8.62 6.93 9.57
N GLY A 55 -9.25 6.76 8.41
CA GLY A 55 -10.33 7.60 7.90
C GLY A 55 -10.37 7.59 6.38
N ASP A 56 -11.05 8.59 5.80
CA ASP A 56 -11.21 8.71 4.35
C ASP A 56 -10.25 9.73 3.74
N VAL A 57 -9.95 9.56 2.45
CA VAL A 57 -9.29 10.56 1.62
C VAL A 57 -10.29 11.00 0.56
N ASN A 58 -10.93 12.16 0.76
CA ASN A 58 -11.99 12.63 -0.13
C ASN A 58 -11.47 13.24 -1.44
N PRO A 59 -12.34 13.43 -2.46
CA PRO A 59 -11.97 14.13 -3.69
C PRO A 59 -11.35 15.51 -3.38
N GLY A 60 -10.30 15.85 -4.13
CA GLY A 60 -9.53 17.08 -3.93
C GLY A 60 -8.53 17.06 -2.77
N ALA A 61 -8.49 16.00 -1.95
CA ALA A 61 -7.45 15.79 -0.95
C ALA A 61 -6.27 14.98 -1.52
N SER A 62 -5.07 15.15 -0.97
CA SER A 62 -3.87 14.42 -1.40
C SER A 62 -3.13 13.74 -0.26
N VAL A 63 -2.57 12.56 -0.55
CA VAL A 63 -1.61 11.85 0.31
C VAL A 63 -0.39 11.49 -0.53
N CYS A 64 0.81 11.89 -0.11
CA CYS A 64 2.09 11.40 -0.68
C CYS A 64 2.96 10.81 0.42
N ALA A 65 3.42 9.59 0.17
CA ALA A 65 4.37 8.89 1.03
C ALA A 65 5.58 8.46 0.20
N LYS A 66 6.77 8.58 0.77
CA LYS A 66 7.97 7.95 0.21
C LYS A 66 7.92 6.42 0.30
N GLY A 67 7.16 5.89 1.26
CA GLY A 67 6.84 4.47 1.36
C GLY A 67 5.43 4.15 0.85
N ASN A 68 4.75 3.23 1.53
CA ASN A 68 3.42 2.77 1.19
C ASN A 68 2.32 3.70 1.71
N VAL A 69 1.13 3.63 1.12
CA VAL A 69 -0.07 4.32 1.60
C VAL A 69 -1.15 3.29 1.94
N VAL A 70 -1.71 3.37 3.14
CA VAL A 70 -2.85 2.53 3.56
C VAL A 70 -3.96 3.44 4.04
N VAL A 71 -5.15 3.33 3.44
CA VAL A 71 -6.34 4.09 3.82
C VAL A 71 -7.37 3.14 4.43
N LEU A 72 -7.56 3.19 5.73
CA LEU A 72 -8.58 2.40 6.44
C LEU A 72 -9.97 3.06 6.29
N GLY A 73 -10.38 3.28 5.04
CA GLY A 73 -11.60 3.98 4.64
C GLY A 73 -11.71 4.11 3.12
N CYS A 74 -12.42 5.14 2.65
CA CYS A 74 -12.59 5.42 1.22
C CYS A 74 -11.42 6.22 0.65
N ALA A 75 -10.76 5.67 -0.38
CA ALA A 75 -9.74 6.35 -1.16
C ALA A 75 -10.36 7.02 -2.41
N LYS A 76 -10.71 8.30 -2.32
CA LYS A 76 -11.33 9.08 -3.41
C LYS A 76 -10.47 10.23 -3.93
N GLY A 77 -9.43 10.63 -3.20
CA GLY A 77 -8.54 11.74 -3.56
C GLY A 77 -7.38 11.33 -4.49
N TYR A 78 -6.28 12.07 -4.37
CA TYR A 78 -5.01 11.81 -5.03
C TYR A 78 -4.09 11.05 -4.09
N LEU A 79 -3.68 9.84 -4.46
CA LEU A 79 -2.81 9.00 -3.63
C LEU A 79 -1.48 8.76 -4.35
N SER A 80 -0.37 8.99 -3.65
CA SER A 80 0.98 8.79 -4.16
C SER A 80 1.80 7.97 -3.17
N ALA A 81 2.26 6.80 -3.59
CA ALA A 81 3.18 5.95 -2.83
C ALA A 81 4.53 5.86 -3.55
N GLY A 82 5.58 5.51 -2.82
CA GLY A 82 6.92 5.36 -3.40
C GLY A 82 7.46 6.66 -3.97
N CYS A 83 7.07 7.83 -3.43
CA CYS A 83 7.41 9.14 -3.98
C CYS A 83 8.93 9.39 -4.16
N ASP A 84 9.79 8.59 -3.53
CA ASP A 84 11.27 8.63 -3.64
C ASP A 84 11.85 7.68 -4.72
N GLY A 85 11.01 7.21 -5.65
CA GLY A 85 11.43 6.32 -6.75
C GLY A 85 11.26 4.83 -6.48
N ASP A 86 10.45 4.47 -5.48
CA ASP A 86 10.12 3.08 -5.19
C ASP A 86 8.89 2.63 -6.00
N ASP A 87 9.13 1.97 -7.14
CA ASP A 87 8.07 1.42 -7.98
C ASP A 87 7.42 0.15 -7.36
N HIS A 88 7.98 -0.40 -6.27
CA HIS A 88 7.42 -1.56 -5.53
C HIS A 88 6.48 -1.14 -4.39
N ALA A 89 6.32 0.16 -4.15
CA ALA A 89 5.38 0.64 -3.16
C ALA A 89 3.93 0.30 -3.56
N PHE A 90 3.02 0.30 -2.59
CA PHE A 90 1.60 0.02 -2.85
C PHE A 90 0.67 1.03 -2.17
N VAL A 91 -0.56 1.08 -2.68
CA VAL A 91 -1.67 1.81 -2.07
C VAL A 91 -2.78 0.83 -1.73
N ALA A 92 -3.15 0.68 -0.46
CA ALA A 92 -4.27 -0.17 -0.04
C ALA A 92 -5.42 0.66 0.53
N ALA A 93 -6.67 0.29 0.26
CA ALA A 93 -7.83 0.89 0.92
C ALA A 93 -9.00 -0.07 1.07
N LEU A 94 -9.96 0.28 1.94
CA LEU A 94 -11.20 -0.48 2.09
C LEU A 94 -12.14 -0.29 0.89
N ASP A 95 -12.17 0.91 0.29
CA ASP A 95 -12.90 1.22 -0.94
C ASP A 95 -12.01 2.07 -1.86
N MET A 96 -11.72 1.59 -3.08
CA MET A 96 -10.79 2.22 -4.01
C MET A 96 -11.53 2.93 -5.14
N GLN A 97 -11.67 4.25 -5.03
CA GLN A 97 -12.27 5.14 -6.04
C GLN A 97 -11.42 6.41 -6.29
N PRO A 98 -10.10 6.27 -6.45
CA PRO A 98 -9.18 7.41 -6.46
C PRO A 98 -9.39 8.27 -7.70
N MET A 99 -9.31 9.60 -7.57
CA MET A 99 -9.18 10.48 -8.74
C MET A 99 -7.89 10.14 -9.51
N GLN A 100 -6.83 9.83 -8.79
CA GLN A 100 -5.53 9.44 -9.34
C GLN A 100 -4.75 8.60 -8.32
N ILE A 101 -4.05 7.58 -8.79
CA ILE A 101 -2.99 6.88 -8.05
C ILE A 101 -1.67 7.10 -8.75
N ARG A 102 -0.63 7.34 -7.96
CA ARG A 102 0.77 7.30 -8.37
C ARG A 102 1.54 6.31 -7.51
N ILE A 103 2.37 5.49 -8.13
CA ILE A 103 3.28 4.57 -7.45
C ILE A 103 4.64 4.74 -8.13
N GLY A 104 5.63 5.23 -7.38
CA GLY A 104 6.91 5.63 -7.96
C GLY A 104 6.72 6.60 -9.12
N LYS A 105 7.19 6.22 -10.31
CA LYS A 105 7.03 7.00 -11.55
C LYS A 105 5.71 6.74 -12.30
N HIS A 106 4.98 5.68 -11.94
CA HIS A 106 3.77 5.25 -12.64
C HIS A 106 2.55 6.02 -12.17
N ILE A 107 1.65 6.36 -13.10
CA ILE A 107 0.45 7.14 -12.83
C ILE A 107 -0.77 6.51 -13.50
N ALA A 108 -1.83 6.33 -12.74
CA ALA A 108 -3.12 5.89 -13.21
C ALA A 108 -4.18 6.90 -12.78
N ARG A 109 -5.13 7.18 -13.68
CA ARG A 109 -6.28 8.05 -13.42
C ARG A 109 -7.54 7.24 -13.60
N SER A 110 -8.55 7.56 -12.80
CA SER A 110 -9.89 7.08 -13.10
C SER A 110 -10.29 7.62 -14.48
N ALA A 111 -10.91 6.77 -15.30
CA ALA A 111 -11.41 7.19 -16.60
C ALA A 111 -12.42 8.33 -16.43
N ASP A 112 -12.40 9.33 -17.32
CA ASP A 112 -13.28 10.51 -17.28
C ASP A 112 -14.77 10.19 -17.55
N GLY A 113 -15.10 8.91 -17.78
CA GLY A 113 -16.47 8.43 -17.97
C GLY A 113 -17.16 8.08 -16.65
N GLU A 114 -18.49 8.09 -16.66
CA GLU A 114 -19.31 7.46 -15.60
C GLU A 114 -18.65 6.14 -15.22
N PRO A 115 -18.43 5.87 -13.91
CA PRO A 115 -17.78 4.65 -13.47
C PRO A 115 -18.47 3.53 -14.21
N GLU A 116 -17.74 2.79 -15.05
CA GLU A 116 -18.30 1.59 -15.64
C GLU A 116 -18.90 0.87 -14.47
N LYS A 117 -20.23 0.74 -14.49
CA LYS A 117 -20.96 -0.04 -13.51
C LYS A 117 -20.44 -1.43 -13.77
N LYS A 118 -19.28 -1.80 -13.21
CA LYS A 118 -18.83 -3.17 -13.01
C LYS A 118 -20.11 -3.81 -12.56
N LYS A 119 -20.69 -4.64 -13.44
CA LYS A 119 -22.06 -5.11 -13.30
C LYS A 119 -22.13 -5.65 -11.89
N LYS A 120 -22.71 -4.87 -10.97
CA LYS A 120 -23.05 -5.31 -9.63
C LYS A 120 -24.08 -6.38 -9.93
N LEU A 121 -23.61 -7.61 -10.11
CA LEU A 121 -24.43 -8.72 -10.59
C LEU A 121 -25.57 -9.01 -9.59
N PHE A 122 -25.52 -8.36 -8.42
CA PHE A 122 -26.63 -8.16 -7.51
C PHE A 122 -26.74 -6.68 -7.08
N GLY A 123 -27.66 -5.95 -7.72
CA GLY A 123 -28.55 -4.95 -7.09
C GLY A 123 -27.97 -3.76 -6.30
N ARG A 124 -28.21 -2.56 -6.85
CA ARG A 124 -28.68 -1.31 -6.18
C ARG A 124 -27.95 -0.76 -4.93
N SER A 125 -27.46 0.49 -5.11
CA SER A 125 -27.87 1.73 -4.43
C SER A 125 -28.18 1.76 -2.90
N LYS A 126 -27.72 2.86 -2.28
CA LYS A 126 -28.09 3.45 -0.97
C LYS A 126 -27.32 2.94 0.24
N ASN A 127 -26.65 3.89 0.90
CA ASN A 127 -26.40 4.01 2.34
C ASN A 127 -26.65 2.72 3.12
N ASN A 128 -25.67 1.83 3.12
CA ASN A 128 -25.66 0.72 4.04
C ASN A 128 -24.25 0.64 4.58
N ASP A 129 -24.02 1.32 5.70
CA ASP A 129 -22.76 1.30 6.45
C ASP A 129 -22.35 -0.13 6.89
N ASN A 130 -23.20 -1.13 6.59
CA ASN A 130 -23.02 -2.55 6.84
C ASN A 130 -22.75 -3.42 5.59
N GLN A 131 -22.58 -2.86 4.38
CA GLN A 131 -22.03 -3.67 3.28
C GLN A 131 -20.51 -3.81 3.46
N PRO A 132 -19.95 -5.03 3.47
CA PRO A 132 -18.51 -5.21 3.57
C PRO A 132 -17.85 -4.54 2.37
N MET A 133 -17.09 -3.48 2.63
CA MET A 133 -16.22 -2.89 1.63
C MET A 133 -15.18 -3.95 1.26
N GLU A 134 -15.03 -4.23 -0.03
CA GLU A 134 -14.02 -5.17 -0.51
C GLU A 134 -12.68 -4.43 -0.53
N ALA A 135 -11.81 -4.72 0.44
CA ALA A 135 -10.51 -4.08 0.51
C ALA A 135 -9.70 -4.39 -0.75
N GLN A 136 -9.10 -3.35 -1.33
CA GLN A 136 -8.34 -3.42 -2.56
C GLN A 136 -6.92 -2.89 -2.35
N ILE A 137 -6.01 -3.38 -3.19
CA ILE A 137 -4.62 -2.92 -3.25
C ILE A 137 -4.27 -2.54 -4.68
N ALA A 138 -3.56 -1.43 -4.80
CA ALA A 138 -2.97 -0.94 -6.02
C ALA A 138 -1.45 -1.14 -5.98
N PHE A 139 -0.90 -1.70 -7.05
CA PHE A 139 0.52 -2.01 -7.19
C PHE A 139 0.92 -1.89 -8.66
N VAL A 140 2.23 -1.84 -8.92
CA VAL A 140 2.78 -1.80 -10.28
C VAL A 140 3.20 -3.20 -10.70
N GLU A 141 2.76 -3.61 -11.88
CA GLU A 141 3.21 -4.81 -12.59
C GLU A 141 3.28 -4.47 -14.08
N ASP A 142 4.28 -4.98 -14.81
CA ASP A 142 4.47 -4.71 -16.24
C ASP A 142 4.31 -3.22 -16.63
N GLU A 143 4.90 -2.33 -15.83
CA GLU A 143 4.85 -0.86 -15.98
C GLU A 143 3.46 -0.21 -15.83
N ASN A 144 2.43 -0.99 -15.49
CA ASN A 144 1.06 -0.55 -15.32
C ASN A 144 0.60 -0.67 -13.86
N ILE A 145 -0.33 0.20 -13.46
CA ILE A 145 -0.93 0.10 -12.12
C ILE A 145 -2.17 -0.79 -12.21
N TYR A 146 -2.20 -1.85 -11.42
CA TYR A 146 -3.35 -2.73 -11.24
C TYR A 146 -4.04 -2.43 -9.91
N ILE A 147 -5.35 -2.68 -9.83
CA ILE A 147 -6.13 -2.55 -8.60
C ILE A 147 -6.96 -3.82 -8.42
N GLU A 148 -6.65 -4.59 -7.39
CA GLU A 148 -7.27 -5.90 -7.14
C GLU A 148 -7.76 -6.05 -5.71
N PRO A 149 -8.77 -6.91 -5.44
CA PRO A 149 -9.13 -7.30 -4.09
C PRO A 149 -7.94 -7.90 -3.34
N ILE A 150 -7.78 -7.52 -2.07
CA ILE A 150 -6.72 -8.06 -1.22
C ILE A 150 -6.98 -9.53 -0.97
N SER A 151 -6.06 -10.38 -1.43
CA SER A 151 -6.04 -11.81 -1.18
C SER A 151 -4.70 -12.24 -0.60
N LYS A 152 -4.67 -13.37 0.10
CA LYS A 152 -3.41 -13.92 0.64
C LYS A 152 -2.41 -14.28 -0.48
N ALA A 153 -2.90 -14.71 -1.64
CA ALA A 153 -2.06 -15.02 -2.79
C ALA A 153 -1.38 -13.75 -3.31
N LEU A 154 -2.18 -12.71 -3.59
CA LEU A 154 -1.68 -11.42 -4.06
C LEU A 154 -0.70 -10.79 -3.06
N LEU A 155 -0.99 -10.86 -1.75
CA LEU A 155 -0.05 -10.37 -0.73
C LEU A 155 1.30 -11.09 -0.79
N ASN A 156 1.32 -12.39 -1.11
CA ASN A 156 2.58 -13.10 -1.26
C ASN A 156 3.35 -12.71 -2.52
N GLU A 157 2.66 -12.25 -3.56
CA GLU A 157 3.29 -11.81 -4.82
C GLU A 157 3.95 -10.44 -4.66
N ILE A 158 3.30 -9.52 -3.93
CA ILE A 158 3.80 -8.13 -3.76
C ILE A 158 4.80 -7.94 -2.62
N ILE A 159 4.99 -8.93 -1.72
CA ILE A 159 5.93 -8.85 -0.57
C ILE A 159 7.36 -9.26 -0.97
N VAL A 160 7.56 -9.79 -2.19
CA VAL A 160 8.83 -10.32 -2.70
C VAL A 160 9.68 -9.22 -3.31
#